data_AF-A0A0G1WE79-F1
#
_entry.id   AF-A0A0G1WE79-F1
#
_cell.length_a   1.000
_cell.length_b   1.000
_cell.length_c   1.000
_cell.angle_alpha   90.00
_cell.angle_beta   90.00
_cell.angle_gamma   90.00
#
_symmetry.space_group_name_H-M   'P 1'
#
loop_
_entity.id
_entity.type
_entity.pdbx_description
1 polymer ?
#
loop_
_entity_poly.entity_id
_entity_poly.type
_entity_poly.pdbx_seq_one_letter_code
_entity_poly.pdbx_strand_id
1 'polypeptide(L)'
;MVKDVSVFQSVERVIPFFEKYPIIGKKYQEFIRFREIVKMLERKEHRTTQGFKKIVQIAYSMNQRGKGRKYTMQQIFSTLDLSSETTRRNTIP
;
A
#
# COMPACT_ATOMS: atom_id res chain seq x y z
N MET A 1 -5.34 -17.91 9.29
CA MET A 1 -5.80 -16.78 8.45
C MET A 1 -5.58 -15.51 9.26
N VAL A 2 -4.40 -14.89 9.14
CA VAL A 2 -4.14 -13.61 9.82
C VAL A 2 -4.97 -12.57 9.08
N LYS A 3 -6.09 -12.14 9.68
CA LYS A 3 -6.70 -10.87 9.29
C LYS A 3 -5.67 -9.82 9.70
N ASP A 4 -5.13 -9.06 8.75
CA ASP A 4 -4.34 -7.87 9.06
C ASP A 4 -5.23 -6.94 9.89
N VAL A 5 -5.12 -7.03 11.21
CA VAL A 5 -6.04 -6.41 12.19
C VAL A 5 -6.21 -4.91 11.93
N SER A 6 -5.19 -4.26 11.36
CA SER A 6 -5.18 -2.84 10.99
C SER A 6 -6.06 -2.49 9.78
N VAL A 7 -6.14 -3.35 8.77
CA VAL A 7 -6.99 -3.13 7.58
C VAL A 7 -8.46 -3.24 7.98
N PHE A 8 -8.78 -4.25 8.80
CA PHE A 8 -10.14 -4.48 9.28
C PHE A 8 -10.71 -3.28 10.06
N GLN A 9 -9.95 -2.73 11.00
CA GLN A 9 -10.36 -1.53 11.74
C GLN A 9 -10.55 -0.31 10.83
N SER A 10 -9.73 -0.19 9.78
CA SER A 10 -9.83 0.92 8.83
C SER A 10 -11.10 0.84 7.99
N VAL A 11 -11.49 -0.37 7.56
CA VAL A 11 -12.71 -0.61 6.76
C VAL A 11 -13.97 -0.40 7.59
N GLU A 12 -14.03 -0.89 8.82
CA GLU A 12 -15.27 -0.87 9.61
C GLU A 12 -15.51 0.45 10.35
N ARG A 13 -14.46 1.21 10.68
CA ARG A 13 -14.58 2.39 11.54
C ARG A 13 -14.09 3.66 10.88
N VAL A 14 -12.85 3.66 10.40
CA VAL A 14 -12.18 4.88 9.93
C VAL A 14 -12.78 5.39 8.62
N ILE A 15 -12.94 4.51 7.62
CA ILE A 15 -13.48 4.90 6.31
C ILE A 15 -14.94 5.36 6.42
N PRO A 16 -15.87 4.61 7.04
CA PRO A 16 -17.27 5.04 7.11
C PRO A 16 -17.44 6.36 7.86
N PHE A 17 -16.64 6.60 8.91
CA PHE A 17 -16.67 7.85 9.64
C PHE A 17 -16.32 9.04 8.76
N PHE A 18 -15.20 8.98 8.02
CA PHE A 18 -14.76 10.09 7.17
C PHE A 18 -15.51 10.18 5.82
N GLU A 19 -16.22 9.13 5.41
CA GLU A 19 -17.22 9.22 4.34
C GLU A 19 -18.48 9.96 4.80
N LYS A 20 -18.93 9.72 6.03
CA LYS A 20 -20.07 10.42 6.63
C LYS A 20 -19.73 11.86 7.04
N TYR A 21 -18.51 12.09 7.50
CA TYR A 21 -18.01 13.38 7.97
C TYR A 21 -16.72 13.75 7.23
N PRO A 22 -16.83 14.32 6.01
CA PRO A 22 -15.67 14.62 5.18
C PRO A 22 -14.69 15.58 5.86
N ILE A 23 -13.40 15.26 5.77
CA ILE A 23 -12.34 16.16 6.23
C ILE A 23 -12.27 17.37 5.30
N ILE A 24 -12.22 18.57 5.86
CA ILE A 24 -12.14 19.81 5.08
C ILE A 24 -10.69 20.09 4.65
N GLY A 25 -10.52 20.54 3.41
CA GLY A 25 -9.23 21.04 2.88
C GLY A 25 -8.28 19.95 2.39
N LYS A 26 -6.96 20.24 2.41
CA LYS A 26 -5.91 19.40 1.78
C LYS A 26 -5.87 17.96 2.32
N LYS A 27 -6.34 17.72 3.55
CA LYS A 27 -6.41 16.38 4.15
C LYS A 27 -7.46 15.47 3.51
N TYR A 28 -8.43 16.01 2.77
CA TYR A 28 -9.41 15.20 2.05
C TYR A 28 -8.74 14.30 1.00
N GLN A 29 -7.83 14.86 0.20
CA GLN A 29 -7.12 14.09 -0.84
C GLN A 29 -6.26 12.98 -0.24
N GLU A 30 -5.70 13.21 0.94
CA GLU A 30 -4.95 12.20 1.70
C GLU A 30 -5.86 11.07 2.16
N PHE A 31 -7.06 11.39 2.65
CA PHE A 31 -8.07 10.40 3.00
C PHE A 31 -8.51 9.57 1.79
N ILE A 32 -8.71 10.19 0.62
CA ILE A 32 -9.08 9.46 -0.60
C ILE A 32 -8.02 8.43 -1.00
N ARG A 33 -6.74 8.82 -0.98
CA ARG A 33 -5.62 7.90 -1.27
C ARG A 33 -5.50 6.80 -0.22
N PHE A 34 -5.65 7.13 1.06
CA PHE A 34 -5.68 6.14 2.14
C PHE A 34 -6.80 5.12 1.93
N ARG A 35 -8.03 5.58 1.65
CA ARG A 35 -9.18 4.73 1.38
C ARG A 35 -8.93 3.82 0.18
N GLU A 36 -8.32 4.34 -0.89
CA GLU A 36 -7.96 3.53 -2.06
C GLU A 36 -7.00 2.39 -1.69
N ILE A 37 -5.92 2.69 -0.95
CA ILE A 37 -4.96 1.68 -0.48
C ILE A 37 -5.67 0.60 0.36
N VAL A 38 -6.51 1.00 1.31
CA VAL A 38 -7.23 0.05 2.18
C VAL A 38 -8.15 -0.86 1.36
N LYS A 39 -8.87 -0.33 0.37
CA LYS A 39 -9.70 -1.14 -0.55
C LYS A 39 -8.87 -2.10 -1.40
N MET A 40 -7.70 -1.68 -1.87
CA MET A 40 -6.78 -2.59 -2.59
C MET A 40 -6.24 -3.70 -1.67
N LEU A 41 -5.97 -3.39 -0.40
CA LEU A 41 -5.55 -4.39 0.59
C LEU A 41 -6.66 -5.41 0.87
N GLU A 42 -7.89 -4.94 1.06
CA GLU A 42 -9.09 -5.78 1.24
C GLU A 42 -9.30 -6.73 0.07
N ARG A 43 -9.16 -6.22 -1.17
CA ARG A 43 -9.22 -7.02 -2.41
C ARG A 43 -7.99 -7.90 -2.65
N LYS A 44 -7.02 -7.92 -1.72
CA LYS A 44 -5.78 -8.69 -1.78
C LYS A 44 -4.89 -8.38 -3.00
N GLU A 45 -5.03 -7.20 -3.60
CA GLU A 45 -4.26 -6.80 -4.79
C GLU A 45 -2.75 -6.72 -4.50
N HIS A 46 -2.37 -6.40 -3.27
CA HIS A 46 -0.98 -6.40 -2.78
C HIS A 46 -0.24 -7.73 -2.93
N ARG A 47 -0.95 -8.83 -3.17
CA ARG A 47 -0.35 -10.15 -3.40
C ARG A 47 0.25 -10.30 -4.81
N THR A 48 -0.08 -9.38 -5.71
CA THR A 48 0.51 -9.33 -7.04
C THR A 48 1.58 -8.26 -7.08
N THR A 49 2.64 -8.48 -7.85
CA THR A 49 3.71 -7.47 -8.04
C THR A 49 3.14 -6.15 -8.56
N GLN A 50 2.19 -6.21 -9.51
CA GLN A 50 1.55 -5.02 -10.06
C GLN A 50 0.71 -4.27 -9.01
N GLY A 51 -0.14 -4.98 -8.26
CA GLY A 51 -0.98 -4.37 -7.23
C GLY A 51 -0.14 -3.80 -6.07
N PHE A 52 0.92 -4.49 -5.67
CA PHE A 52 1.88 -3.97 -4.68
C PHE A 52 2.58 -2.70 -5.19
N LYS A 53 3.12 -2.71 -6.42
CA LYS A 53 3.76 -1.53 -7.02
C LYS A 53 2.80 -0.33 -7.05
N LYS A 54 1.53 -0.55 -7.40
CA LYS A 54 0.50 0.50 -7.38
C LYS A 54 0.22 1.04 -5.97
N ILE A 55 0.11 0.18 -4.96
CA ILE A 55 -0.06 0.62 -3.55
C ILE A 55 1.11 1.49 -3.10
N VAL A 56 2.35 1.10 -3.40
CA VAL A 56 3.53 1.90 -3.07
C VAL A 56 3.51 3.25 -3.78
N GLN A 57 3.18 3.29 -5.08
CA GLN A 57 3.07 4.56 -5.82
C GLN A 57 2.06 5.51 -5.17
N ILE A 58 0.88 5.02 -4.80
CA ILE A 58 -0.15 5.83 -4.12
C ILE A 58 0.40 6.31 -2.77
N ALA A 59 1.00 5.43 -1.97
CA ALA A 59 1.55 5.77 -0.65
C ALA A 59 2.67 6.81 -0.70
N TYR A 60 3.49 6.83 -1.76
CA TYR A 60 4.53 7.85 -1.99
C TYR A 60 3.98 9.15 -2.60
N SER A 61 2.79 9.13 -3.19
CA SER A 61 2.09 10.34 -3.66
C SER A 61 1.37 11.11 -2.53
N MET A 62 1.20 10.47 -1.37
CA MET A 62 0.65 11.09 -0.16
C MET A 62 1.62 12.12 0.45
N ASN A 63 1.15 12.88 1.44
CA ASN A 63 1.80 14.04 2.08
C ASN A 63 3.34 14.08 1.99
N GLN A 64 3.85 15.24 1.57
CA GLN A 64 5.28 15.53 1.39
C GLN A 64 6.01 14.57 0.43
N ARG A 65 5.29 13.89 -0.48
CA ARG A 65 5.85 12.97 -1.50
C ARG A 65 6.74 11.87 -0.90
N GLY A 66 6.34 11.35 0.26
CA GLY A 66 7.12 10.32 0.97
C GLY A 66 8.32 10.86 1.76
N LYS A 67 8.41 12.18 2.03
CA LYS A 67 9.42 12.73 2.93
C LYS A 67 9.37 12.03 4.30
N GLY A 68 10.53 11.59 4.78
CA GLY A 68 10.67 10.85 6.05
C GLY A 68 10.51 9.33 5.94
N ARG A 69 10.25 8.78 4.74
CA ARG A 69 10.31 7.33 4.50
C ARG A 69 11.78 6.88 4.52
N LYS A 70 12.06 5.75 5.18
CA LYS A 70 13.42 5.19 5.31
C LYS A 70 14.03 4.73 3.98
N TYR A 71 13.19 4.27 3.05
CA TYR A 71 13.60 3.75 1.76
C TYR A 71 12.98 4.57 0.64
N THR A 72 13.57 4.55 -0.55
CA THR A 72 12.95 5.13 -1.75
C THR A 72 12.03 4.12 -2.44
N MET A 73 11.14 4.61 -3.30
CA MET A 73 10.28 3.73 -4.10
C MET A 73 11.10 2.76 -4.98
N GLN A 74 12.22 3.23 -5.55
CA GLN A 74 13.12 2.42 -6.37
C GLN A 74 13.79 1.32 -5.54
N GLN A 75 14.25 1.64 -4.33
CA GLN A 75 14.81 0.64 -3.40
C GLN A 75 13.79 -0.42 -2.99
N ILE A 76 12.51 -0.04 -2.83
CA ILE A 76 11.45 -1.02 -2.55
C ILE A 76 11.23 -1.91 -3.76
N PHE A 77 11.15 -1.35 -4.96
CA PHE A 77 10.86 -2.13 -6.18
C PHE A 77 11.98 -3.09 -6.56
N SER A 78 13.24 -2.73 -6.34
CA SER A 78 14.36 -3.63 -6.64
C SER A 78 14.31 -4.93 -5.82
N THR A 79 13.74 -4.90 -4.61
CA THR A 79 13.56 -6.13 -3.79
C THR A 79 12.60 -7.13 -4.42
N LEU A 80 11.60 -6.65 -5.17
CA LEU A 80 10.63 -7.51 -5.84
C LEU A 80 11.27 -8.22 -7.03
N ASP A 81 12.12 -7.50 -7.77
CA ASP A 81 12.79 -8.04 -8.94
C ASP A 81 13.84 -9.10 -8.53
N LEU A 82 14.57 -8.89 -7.42
CA LEU A 82 15.51 -9.86 -6.83
C LEU A 82 14.83 -11.14 -6.28
N SER A 83 13.61 -11.02 -5.75
CA SER A 83 12.87 -12.19 -5.24
C SER A 83 12.48 -13.19 -6.35
N SER A 84 12.40 -12.74 -7.60
CA SER A 84 12.16 -13.59 -8.77
C SER A 84 13.41 -14.40 -9.16
N GLU A 85 14.61 -13.90 -8.87
CA GLU A 85 15.87 -14.62 -9.11
C GLU A 85 16.14 -15.72 -8.08
N THR A 86 15.65 -15.54 -6.86
CA THR A 86 15.89 -16.49 -5.75
C THR A 86 15.14 -17.81 -5.96
N THR A 87 14.02 -17.79 -6.72
CA THR A 87 13.30 -19.00 -7.14
C THR A 87 13.94 -19.70 -8.34
N ARG A 88 14.84 -19.02 -9.09
CA ARG A 88 15.52 -19.60 -10.27
C ARG A 88 16.86 -20.27 -9.97
N ARG A 89 17.48 -20.05 -8.81
CA ARG A 89 18.70 -20.79 -8.40
C ARG A 89 18.35 -22.15 -7.78
N ASN A 90 17.71 -23.01 -8.55
CA ASN A 90 17.71 -24.46 -8.33
C ASN A 90 18.21 -25.14 -9.62
N THR A 91 19.44 -24.82 -9.98
CA THR A 91 20.29 -25.70 -10.80
C THR A 91 21.56 -25.88 -9.99
N ILE A 92 21.52 -26.85 -9.07
CA ILE A 92 22.71 -27.44 -8.45
C ILE A 92 23.36 -28.33 -9.55
N PRO A 93 24.70 -28.37 -9.64
CA PRO A 93 25.45 -29.11 -10.66
C PRO A 93 25.07 -30.59 -10.79
#